data_AF-A0A1F2TCM0-F1
#
_entry.id   AF-A0A1F2TCM0-F1
#
_cell.length_a   1.000
_cell.length_b   1.000
_cell.length_c   1.000
_cell.angle_alpha   90.00
_cell.angle_beta   90.00
_cell.angle_gamma   90.00
#
_symmetry.space_group_name_H-M   'P 1'
#
loop_
_entity.id
_entity.type
_entity.pdbx_description
1 polymer ?
#
loop_
_entity_poly.entity_id
_entity_poly.type
_entity_poly.pdbx_seq_one_letter_code
_entity_poly.pdbx_strand_id
1 'polypeptide(L)'
;MTARARWMLVVTFAAGMAWVEAASVYYLRVMVDRVEPYQPDPLPIRGILGEVELVREGATLLMLAMTGMLAGRAWRARLGYAAIAFGSWDILYYVFLRIISGWPASLFDWDILFLLPLPWWGPVLAPVCIASLMIVWGTLVTQWQDRIPVTRFTRASWGVSWAGILLALGVFMADSIRARPGGPDTVRQVLPTSFNWPVFGAALLLMATPLAHTGWSAFALRLRRDRRSLSRRREAGGSRPFDTAPSRSE
;
A
#
# COMPACT_ATOMS: atom_id res chain seq x y z
N MET A 1 -2.62 14.73 20.56
CA MET A 1 -3.09 14.58 19.17
C MET A 1 -3.83 13.26 18.97
N THR A 2 -5.03 13.28 18.39
CA THR A 2 -5.84 12.07 18.11
C THR A 2 -5.23 11.22 16.99
N ALA A 3 -5.63 9.94 16.85
CA ALA A 3 -5.17 9.08 15.75
C ALA A 3 -5.60 9.62 14.37
N ARG A 4 -6.78 10.23 14.28
CA ARG A 4 -7.28 10.88 13.06
C ARG A 4 -6.46 12.11 12.68
N ALA A 5 -6.14 12.97 13.65
CA ALA A 5 -5.29 14.13 13.41
C ALA A 5 -3.88 13.72 12.93
N ARG A 6 -3.29 12.69 13.54
CA ARG A 6 -2.02 12.12 13.05
C ARG A 6 -2.10 11.61 11.62
N TRP A 7 -3.15 10.86 11.30
CA TRP A 7 -3.38 10.36 9.95
C TRP A 7 -3.44 11.50 8.93
N MET A 8 -4.20 12.56 9.22
CA MET A 8 -4.30 13.73 8.34
C MET A 8 -2.94 14.40 8.15
N LEU A 9 -2.17 14.62 9.23
CA LEU A 9 -0.84 15.21 9.12
C LEU A 9 0.12 14.36 8.27
N VAL A 10 0.10 13.04 8.43
CA VAL A 10 0.94 12.13 7.63
C VAL A 10 0.57 12.22 6.15
N VAL A 11 -0.72 12.21 5.82
CA VAL A 11 -1.19 12.33 4.43
C VAL A 11 -0.85 13.71 3.86
N THR A 12 -1.04 14.78 4.62
CA THR A 12 -0.66 16.15 4.19
C THR A 12 0.84 16.28 3.95
N PHE A 13 1.67 15.70 4.83
CA PHE A 13 3.11 15.66 4.63
C PHE A 13 3.49 14.87 3.37
N ALA A 14 2.91 13.68 3.19
CA ALA A 14 3.13 12.84 2.01
C ALA A 14 2.71 13.56 0.71
N ALA A 15 1.64 14.35 0.74
CA ALA A 15 1.22 15.17 -0.38
C ALA A 15 2.26 16.25 -0.74
N GLY A 16 2.74 17.01 0.24
CA GLY A 16 3.79 18.00 0.00
C GLY A 16 5.07 17.36 -0.53
N MET A 17 5.47 16.23 0.05
CA MET A 17 6.62 15.45 -0.39
C MET A 17 6.45 14.93 -1.83
N ALA A 18 5.28 14.41 -2.18
CA ALA A 18 4.99 13.90 -3.52
C ALA A 18 5.06 14.99 -4.59
N TRP A 19 4.64 16.22 -4.26
CA TRP A 19 4.77 17.36 -5.17
C TRP A 19 6.25 17.70 -5.44
N VAL A 20 7.07 17.77 -4.38
CA VAL A 20 8.51 18.01 -4.51
C VAL A 20 9.18 16.94 -5.35
N GLU A 21 8.79 15.68 -5.14
CA GLU A 21 9.30 14.57 -5.92
C GLU A 21 8.90 14.67 -7.40
N ALA A 22 7.61 14.90 -7.68
CA ALA A 22 7.11 15.03 -9.04
C ALA A 22 7.79 16.19 -9.79
N ALA A 23 8.00 17.32 -9.13
CA ALA A 23 8.74 18.46 -9.69
C ALA A 23 10.21 18.09 -9.96
N SER A 24 10.87 17.41 -9.03
CA SER A 24 12.27 16.98 -9.19
C SER A 24 12.45 16.03 -10.37
N VAL A 25 11.59 15.00 -10.45
CA VAL A 25 11.58 14.04 -11.57
C VAL A 25 11.25 14.75 -12.88
N TYR A 26 10.29 15.67 -12.89
CA TYR A 26 9.99 16.45 -14.09
C TYR A 26 11.19 17.27 -14.57
N TYR A 27 11.88 17.98 -13.67
CA TYR A 27 13.08 18.74 -14.04
C TYR A 27 14.18 17.84 -14.60
N LEU A 28 14.41 16.68 -13.99
CA LEU A 28 15.37 15.69 -14.49
C LEU A 28 14.98 15.24 -15.91
N ARG A 29 13.71 14.87 -16.10
CA ARG A 29 13.15 14.46 -17.39
C ARG A 29 13.29 15.54 -18.47
N VAL A 30 13.09 16.81 -18.13
CA VAL A 30 13.30 17.94 -19.05
C VAL A 30 14.79 18.11 -19.38
N MET A 31 15.69 18.00 -18.41
CA MET A 31 17.14 18.14 -18.63
C MET A 31 17.72 17.05 -19.54
N VAL A 32 17.13 15.85 -19.53
CA VAL A 32 17.56 14.73 -20.39
C VAL A 32 16.70 14.57 -21.65
N ASP A 33 15.83 15.55 -21.94
CA ASP A 33 14.89 15.56 -23.07
C ASP A 33 14.02 14.28 -23.16
N ARG A 34 13.59 13.78 -22.00
CA ARG A 34 12.78 12.56 -21.84
C ARG A 34 11.61 12.79 -20.88
N VAL A 35 10.67 13.64 -21.29
CA VAL A 35 9.43 13.90 -20.54
C VAL A 35 8.57 12.62 -20.41
N GLU A 36 8.53 11.81 -21.47
CA GLU A 36 7.90 10.48 -21.46
C GLU A 36 8.94 9.39 -21.16
N PRO A 37 8.76 8.59 -20.10
CA PRO A 37 9.76 7.62 -19.64
C PRO A 37 9.90 6.40 -20.58
N TYR A 38 8.80 6.00 -21.22
CA TYR A 38 8.75 4.82 -22.10
C TYR A 38 8.97 5.23 -23.57
N GLN A 39 10.23 5.19 -24.01
CA GLN A 39 10.62 5.54 -25.39
C GLN A 39 11.67 4.56 -25.93
N PRO A 40 11.68 4.27 -27.25
CA PRO A 40 12.56 3.28 -27.87
C PRO A 40 14.06 3.66 -27.89
N ASP A 41 14.38 4.94 -27.79
CA ASP A 41 15.79 5.36 -27.69
C ASP A 41 16.40 4.92 -26.34
N PRO A 42 17.71 4.66 -26.24
CA PRO A 42 18.34 4.34 -24.96
C PRO A 42 18.25 5.53 -24.00
N LEU A 43 18.01 5.29 -22.70
CA LEU A 43 18.08 6.34 -21.67
C LEU A 43 19.42 7.10 -21.79
N PRO A 44 19.44 8.40 -22.10
CA PRO A 44 20.66 9.19 -22.13
C PRO A 44 21.15 9.54 -20.72
N ILE A 45 20.82 8.73 -19.71
CA ILE A 45 21.29 8.88 -18.33
C ILE A 45 22.70 8.29 -18.25
N ARG A 46 23.68 9.09 -18.70
CA ARG A 46 25.12 8.79 -18.55
C ARG A 46 25.66 9.49 -17.30
N GLY A 47 26.43 8.76 -16.51
CA GLY A 47 27.25 9.33 -15.42
C GLY A 47 26.46 9.76 -14.17
N ILE A 48 26.80 10.95 -13.65
CA ILE A 48 26.42 11.47 -12.32
C ILE A 48 24.90 11.49 -12.07
N LEU A 49 24.10 11.73 -13.11
CA LEU A 49 22.63 11.79 -13.01
C LEU A 49 22.02 10.49 -12.47
N GLY A 50 22.58 9.32 -12.83
CA GLY A 50 22.09 8.03 -12.36
C GLY A 50 22.40 7.75 -10.88
N GLU A 51 23.54 8.22 -10.37
CA GLU A 51 23.89 8.07 -8.96
C GLU A 51 23.07 9.01 -8.07
N VAL A 52 22.81 10.24 -8.54
CA VAL A 52 21.96 11.20 -7.85
C VAL A 52 20.52 10.68 -7.76
N GLU A 53 19.99 10.13 -8.85
CA GLU A 53 18.67 9.46 -8.86
C GLU A 53 18.59 8.33 -7.84
N LEU A 54 19.63 7.48 -7.76
CA LEU A 54 19.68 6.36 -6.82
C LEU A 54 19.67 6.82 -5.36
N VAL A 55 20.44 7.86 -5.04
CA VAL A 55 20.50 8.44 -3.69
C VAL A 55 19.18 9.16 -3.36
N ARG A 56 18.58 9.85 -4.33
CA ARG A 56 17.27 10.52 -4.18
C ARG A 56 16.19 9.50 -3.84
N GLU A 57 16.08 8.41 -4.59
CA GLU A 57 15.12 7.33 -4.29
C GLU A 57 15.35 6.71 -2.91
N GLY A 58 16.61 6.45 -2.55
CA GLY A 58 16.97 5.97 -1.21
C GLY A 58 16.56 6.95 -0.11
N ALA A 59 16.73 8.26 -0.34
CA ALA A 59 16.31 9.31 0.57
C ALA A 59 14.77 9.37 0.69
N THR A 60 14.03 9.23 -0.41
CA THR A 60 12.57 9.14 -0.42
C THR A 60 12.10 7.97 0.45
N LEU A 61 12.65 6.77 0.26
CA LEU A 61 12.33 5.59 1.07
C LEU A 61 12.63 5.82 2.56
N LEU A 62 13.76 6.43 2.87
CA LEU A 62 14.15 6.78 4.24
C LEU A 62 13.15 7.77 4.86
N MET A 63 12.77 8.84 4.15
CA MET A 63 11.81 9.83 4.62
C MET A 63 10.45 9.21 4.92
N LEU A 64 9.95 8.34 4.04
CA LEU A 64 8.67 7.63 4.22
C LEU A 64 8.72 6.70 5.45
N ALA A 65 9.81 5.95 5.61
CA ALA A 65 10.02 5.10 6.77
C ALA A 65 10.08 5.92 8.07
N MET A 66 10.85 7.00 8.09
CA MET A 66 11.01 7.86 9.27
C MET A 66 9.71 8.58 9.65
N THR A 67 8.92 9.01 8.67
CA THR A 67 7.59 9.60 8.91
C THR A 67 6.69 8.64 9.68
N GLY A 68 6.67 7.36 9.29
CA GLY A 68 5.96 6.32 10.02
C GLY A 68 6.50 6.10 11.44
N MET A 69 7.83 6.02 11.58
CA MET A 69 8.50 5.84 12.86
C MET A 69 8.19 6.96 13.86
N LEU A 70 8.11 8.21 13.39
CA LEU A 70 7.77 9.39 14.20
C LEU A 70 6.27 9.46 14.55
N ALA A 71 5.37 9.08 13.64
CA ALA A 71 3.93 9.15 13.86
C ALA A 71 3.39 8.05 14.79
N GLY A 72 4.02 6.87 14.78
CA GLY A 72 3.59 5.68 15.52
C GLY A 72 4.25 5.52 16.90
N ARG A 73 3.47 5.14 17.91
CA ARG A 73 3.99 4.82 19.26
C ARG A 73 4.41 3.36 19.43
N ALA A 74 3.70 2.45 18.78
CA ALA A 74 4.02 1.02 18.76
C ALA A 74 4.54 0.62 17.38
N TRP A 75 5.36 -0.44 17.31
CA TRP A 75 5.95 -0.93 16.05
C TRP A 75 4.93 -1.07 14.91
N ARG A 76 3.77 -1.63 15.19
CA ARG A 76 2.70 -1.84 14.19
C ARG A 76 2.07 -0.53 13.73
N ALA A 77 1.91 0.42 14.65
CA ALA A 77 1.44 1.77 14.33
C ALA A 77 2.45 2.48 13.43
N ARG A 78 3.76 2.30 13.69
CA ARG A 78 4.84 2.88 12.89
C ARG A 78 4.82 2.34 11.47
N LEU A 79 4.73 1.02 11.31
CA LEU A 79 4.55 0.40 10.00
C LEU A 79 3.27 0.85 9.30
N GLY A 80 2.16 0.98 10.05
CA GLY A 80 0.89 1.46 9.49
C GLY A 80 0.98 2.90 8.96
N TYR A 81 1.58 3.82 9.72
CA TYR A 81 1.79 5.19 9.25
C TYR A 81 2.82 5.28 8.12
N ALA A 82 3.88 4.47 8.13
CA ALA A 82 4.80 4.37 6.99
C ALA A 82 4.06 3.91 5.73
N ALA A 83 3.18 2.91 5.84
CA ALA A 83 2.38 2.41 4.73
C ALA A 83 1.39 3.46 4.20
N ILE A 84 0.74 4.23 5.08
CA ILE A 84 -0.12 5.36 4.69
C ILE A 84 0.71 6.42 3.97
N ALA A 85 1.87 6.81 4.52
CA ALA A 85 2.73 7.81 3.92
C ALA A 85 3.18 7.38 2.52
N PHE A 86 3.72 6.17 2.40
CA PHE A 86 4.19 5.61 1.13
C PHE A 86 3.07 5.53 0.10
N GLY A 87 1.94 4.91 0.45
CA GLY A 87 0.84 4.76 -0.51
C GLY A 87 0.21 6.09 -0.91
N SER A 88 0.12 7.06 0.01
CA SER A 88 -0.40 8.38 -0.32
C SER A 88 0.57 9.16 -1.21
N TRP A 89 1.87 9.11 -0.89
CA TRP A 89 2.93 9.71 -1.68
C TRP A 89 2.95 9.16 -3.11
N ASP A 90 2.86 7.84 -3.27
CA ASP A 90 2.93 7.15 -4.56
C ASP A 90 1.78 7.53 -5.49
N ILE A 91 0.55 7.51 -4.98
CA ILE A 91 -0.64 7.92 -5.77
C ILE A 91 -0.57 9.41 -6.10
N LEU A 92 -0.23 10.26 -5.13
CA LEU A 92 -0.18 11.70 -5.34
C LEU A 92 0.97 12.12 -6.26
N TYR A 93 2.08 11.39 -6.26
CA TYR A 93 3.18 11.57 -7.20
C TYR A 93 2.66 11.48 -8.64
N TYR A 94 1.90 10.44 -8.97
CA TYR A 94 1.29 10.29 -10.30
C TYR A 94 0.26 11.38 -10.63
N VAL A 95 -0.55 11.79 -9.66
CA VAL A 95 -1.52 12.88 -9.84
C VAL A 95 -0.81 14.20 -10.15
N PHE A 96 0.24 14.54 -9.40
CA PHE A 96 0.98 15.78 -9.60
C PHE A 96 1.83 15.75 -10.86
N LEU A 97 2.43 14.60 -11.18
CA LEU A 97 3.14 14.42 -12.44
C LEU A 97 2.20 14.67 -13.63
N ARG A 98 0.95 14.16 -13.57
CA ARG A 98 -0.07 14.41 -14.60
C ARG A 98 -0.41 15.88 -14.74
N ILE A 99 -0.47 16.62 -13.63
CA ILE A 99 -0.73 18.06 -13.63
C ILE A 99 0.45 18.83 -14.24
N ILE A 100 1.69 18.44 -13.93
CA ILE A 100 2.90 19.17 -14.33
C ILE A 100 3.26 18.89 -15.80
N SER A 101 3.26 17.62 -16.21
CA SER A 101 3.79 17.19 -17.51
C SER A 101 2.74 16.64 -18.47
N GLY A 102 1.52 16.42 -18.01
CA GLY A 102 0.53 15.67 -18.78
C GLY A 102 0.80 14.16 -18.80
N TRP A 103 1.73 13.62 -18.01
CA TRP A 103 1.98 12.17 -17.91
C TRP A 103 1.56 11.66 -16.52
N PRO A 104 0.88 10.50 -16.36
CA PRO A 104 0.53 9.52 -17.39
C PRO A 104 -0.76 9.87 -18.14
N ALA A 105 -0.83 9.52 -19.43
CA ALA A 105 -2.06 9.66 -20.21
C ALA A 105 -3.13 8.64 -19.80
N SER A 106 -2.70 7.45 -19.39
CA SER A 106 -3.52 6.32 -18.96
C SER A 106 -2.87 5.60 -17.78
N LEU A 107 -3.67 4.95 -16.94
CA LEU A 107 -3.15 4.09 -15.87
C LEU A 107 -2.40 2.85 -16.41
N PHE A 108 -2.52 2.56 -17.71
CA PHE A 108 -1.78 1.47 -18.36
C PHE A 108 -0.45 1.91 -18.97
N ASP A 109 -0.11 3.19 -18.90
CA ASP A 109 1.18 3.68 -19.39
C ASP A 109 2.32 3.11 -18.54
N TRP A 110 3.39 2.73 -19.22
CA TRP A 110 4.60 2.20 -18.59
C TRP A 110 5.41 3.31 -17.94
N ASP A 111 5.96 2.99 -16.78
CA ASP A 111 6.85 3.86 -16.04
C ASP A 111 7.99 3.06 -15.40
N ILE A 112 9.03 3.80 -15.00
CA ILE A 112 10.10 3.30 -14.15
C ILE A 112 9.74 3.71 -12.72
N LEU A 113 9.29 2.72 -11.94
CA LEU A 113 8.74 2.95 -10.61
C LEU A 113 9.82 3.30 -9.58
N PHE A 114 10.94 2.59 -9.64
CA PHE A 114 12.14 2.75 -8.81
C PHE A 114 13.34 2.18 -9.59
N LEU A 115 14.54 2.64 -9.27
CA LEU A 115 15.83 2.12 -9.76
C LEU A 115 16.50 1.16 -8.78
N LEU A 116 16.10 1.17 -7.50
CA LEU A 116 16.66 0.32 -6.45
C LEU A 116 15.97 -1.05 -6.32
N PRO A 117 16.71 -2.18 -6.21
CA PRO A 117 18.14 -2.36 -6.50
C PRO A 117 18.43 -2.51 -8.01
N LEU A 118 17.38 -2.75 -8.80
CA LEU A 118 17.37 -2.72 -10.27
C LEU A 118 16.15 -1.92 -10.71
N PRO A 119 16.09 -1.42 -11.95
CA PRO A 119 14.91 -0.75 -12.48
C PRO A 119 13.64 -1.60 -12.36
N TRP A 120 12.58 -0.99 -11.86
CA TRP A 120 11.25 -1.58 -11.72
C TRP A 120 10.37 -1.03 -12.82
N TRP A 121 10.05 -1.88 -13.80
CA TRP A 121 9.17 -1.49 -14.88
C TRP A 121 7.76 -1.99 -14.63
N GLY A 122 6.78 -1.13 -14.85
CA GLY A 122 5.39 -1.55 -14.81
C GLY A 122 4.42 -0.46 -15.27
N PRO A 123 3.17 -0.85 -15.57
CA PRO A 123 2.09 0.10 -15.81
C PRO A 123 1.72 0.81 -14.50
N VAL A 124 1.39 2.11 -14.54
CA VAL A 124 1.03 2.94 -13.36
C VAL A 124 -0.05 2.33 -12.48
N LEU A 125 -0.97 1.56 -13.05
CA LEU A 125 -2.02 0.88 -12.30
C LEU A 125 -1.44 -0.11 -11.27
N ALA A 126 -0.29 -0.71 -11.53
CA ALA A 126 0.32 -1.69 -10.64
C ALA A 126 0.77 -1.07 -9.29
N PRO A 127 1.65 -0.04 -9.25
CA PRO A 127 2.00 0.62 -7.99
C PRO A 127 0.77 1.26 -7.31
N VAL A 128 -0.17 1.85 -8.07
CA VAL A 128 -1.42 2.43 -7.51
C VAL A 128 -2.26 1.37 -6.77
N CYS A 129 -2.34 0.14 -7.29
CA CYS A 129 -3.02 -0.97 -6.61
C CYS A 129 -2.33 -1.32 -5.28
N ILE A 130 -0.99 -1.42 -5.27
CA ILE A 130 -0.22 -1.71 -4.06
C ILE A 130 -0.38 -0.57 -3.04
N ALA A 131 -0.23 0.68 -3.48
CA ALA A 131 -0.38 1.88 -2.68
C ALA A 131 -1.76 1.94 -2.01
N SER A 132 -2.83 1.60 -2.75
CA SER A 132 -4.19 1.51 -2.22
C SER A 132 -4.29 0.48 -1.09
N LEU A 133 -3.73 -0.72 -1.27
CA LEU A 133 -3.68 -1.74 -0.21
C LEU A 133 -2.91 -1.25 1.02
N MET A 134 -1.79 -0.55 0.82
CA MET A 134 -0.98 0.02 1.90
C MET A 134 -1.75 1.07 2.71
N ILE A 135 -2.47 1.98 2.05
CA ILE A 135 -3.31 2.98 2.72
C ILE A 135 -4.42 2.31 3.53
N VAL A 136 -5.14 1.35 2.92
CA VAL A 136 -6.25 0.64 3.60
C VAL A 136 -5.72 -0.09 4.83
N TRP A 137 -4.63 -0.86 4.68
CA TRP A 137 -4.03 -1.59 5.78
C TRP A 137 -3.50 -0.68 6.89
N GLY A 138 -2.73 0.35 6.52
CA GLY A 138 -2.18 1.29 7.48
C GLY A 138 -3.27 2.07 8.23
N THR A 139 -4.36 2.43 7.54
CA THR A 139 -5.53 3.06 8.17
C THR A 139 -6.20 2.10 9.14
N LEU A 140 -6.36 0.83 8.76
CA LEU A 140 -6.94 -0.19 9.65
C LEU A 140 -6.14 -0.36 10.94
N VAL A 141 -4.81 -0.48 10.79
CA VAL A 141 -3.88 -0.70 11.90
C VAL A 141 -3.69 0.53 12.78
N THR A 142 -3.89 1.74 12.28
CA THR A 142 -3.69 2.98 13.05
C THR A 142 -4.97 3.52 13.68
N GLN A 143 -6.12 3.39 13.02
CA GLN A 143 -7.39 4.00 13.47
C GLN A 143 -8.25 3.06 14.33
N TRP A 144 -8.10 1.74 14.22
CA TRP A 144 -8.93 0.77 14.96
C TRP A 144 -8.15 -0.13 15.92
N GLN A 145 -7.03 0.37 16.49
CA GLN A 145 -6.18 -0.37 17.43
C GLN A 145 -6.93 -0.95 18.63
N ASP A 146 -7.89 -0.20 19.17
CA ASP A 146 -8.60 -0.59 20.41
C ASP A 146 -9.89 -1.37 20.15
N ARG A 147 -10.39 -1.41 18.91
CA ARG A 147 -11.73 -1.96 18.58
C ARG A 147 -11.70 -3.33 17.91
N ILE A 148 -10.59 -3.68 17.29
CA ILE A 148 -10.39 -4.98 16.69
C ILE A 148 -9.29 -5.63 17.51
N PRO A 149 -9.47 -6.85 18.05
CA PRO A 149 -8.34 -7.63 18.56
C PRO A 149 -7.46 -8.03 17.36
N VAL A 150 -6.67 -7.09 16.84
CA VAL A 150 -5.73 -7.24 15.70
C VAL A 150 -4.53 -8.13 16.10
N THR A 151 -4.62 -8.82 17.23
CA THR A 151 -3.58 -9.62 17.88
C THR A 151 -3.50 -11.07 17.39
N ARG A 152 -4.20 -11.44 16.32
CA ARG A 152 -3.97 -12.73 15.63
C ARG A 152 -3.68 -12.56 14.14
N PHE A 153 -2.85 -11.59 13.77
CA PHE A 153 -2.04 -11.80 12.57
C PHE A 153 -1.06 -12.92 12.89
N THR A 154 -1.36 -14.12 12.40
CA THR A 154 -0.47 -15.26 12.58
C THR A 154 0.85 -14.95 11.85
N ARG A 155 1.97 -15.51 12.34
CA ARG A 155 3.26 -15.42 11.63
C ARG A 155 3.12 -15.88 10.17
N ALA A 156 2.19 -16.81 9.91
CA ALA A 156 1.81 -17.26 8.58
C ALA A 156 1.24 -16.13 7.70
N SER A 157 0.32 -15.28 8.18
CA SER A 157 -0.21 -14.15 7.39
C SER A 157 0.89 -13.16 7.00
N TRP A 158 1.85 -12.91 7.90
CA TRP A 158 3.02 -12.09 7.57
C TRP A 158 3.90 -12.76 6.52
N GLY A 159 4.20 -14.05 6.67
CA GLY A 159 4.98 -14.80 5.68
C GLY A 159 4.35 -14.78 4.29
N VAL A 160 3.03 -14.96 4.22
CA VAL A 160 2.27 -14.90 2.96
C VAL A 160 2.30 -13.50 2.34
N SER A 161 2.16 -12.45 3.16
CA SER A 161 2.24 -11.07 2.67
C SER A 161 3.63 -10.75 2.14
N TRP A 162 4.68 -11.19 2.83
CA TRP A 162 6.07 -11.07 2.37
C TRP A 162 6.31 -11.82 1.07
N ALA A 163 5.75 -13.03 0.92
CA ALA A 163 5.82 -13.76 -0.35
C ALA A 163 5.14 -12.98 -1.49
N GLY A 164 3.99 -12.34 -1.22
CA GLY A 164 3.34 -11.44 -2.16
C GLY A 164 4.23 -10.25 -2.55
N ILE A 165 4.88 -9.60 -1.58
CA ILE A 165 5.84 -8.50 -1.82
C ILE A 165 6.99 -8.96 -2.71
N LEU A 166 7.66 -10.05 -2.37
CA LEU A 166 8.76 -10.59 -3.15
C LEU A 166 8.33 -10.99 -4.57
N LEU A 167 7.11 -11.53 -4.71
CA LEU A 167 6.56 -11.88 -6.02
C LEU A 167 6.30 -10.64 -6.89
N ALA A 168 5.71 -9.58 -6.32
CA ALA A 168 5.49 -8.33 -7.04
C ALA A 168 6.81 -7.66 -7.45
N LEU A 169 7.79 -7.61 -6.55
CA LEU A 169 9.14 -7.13 -6.86
C LEU A 169 9.77 -7.94 -7.99
N GLY A 170 9.63 -9.27 -7.95
CA GLY A 170 10.09 -10.15 -9.02
C GLY A 170 9.43 -9.88 -10.37
N VAL A 171 8.14 -9.52 -10.38
CA VAL A 171 7.42 -9.12 -11.60
C VAL A 171 7.97 -7.80 -12.14
N PHE A 172 8.12 -6.77 -11.31
CA PHE A 172 8.63 -5.47 -11.74
C PHE A 172 10.09 -5.52 -12.23
N MET A 173 10.91 -6.36 -11.61
CA MET A 173 12.32 -6.52 -11.95
C MET A 173 12.57 -7.59 -13.03
N ALA A 174 11.53 -8.28 -13.53
CA ALA A 174 11.70 -9.48 -14.36
C ALA A 174 12.58 -9.23 -15.60
N ASP A 175 12.30 -8.15 -16.33
CA ASP A 175 13.03 -7.83 -17.57
C ASP A 175 14.43 -7.29 -17.28
N SER A 176 14.59 -6.47 -16.23
CA SER A 176 15.91 -6.05 -15.76
C SER A 176 16.77 -7.22 -15.30
N ILE A 177 16.17 -8.23 -14.64
CA ILE A 177 16.84 -9.46 -14.23
C ILE A 177 17.31 -10.27 -15.45
N ARG A 178 16.48 -10.41 -16.48
CA ARG A 178 16.81 -11.11 -17.73
C ARG A 178 17.94 -10.41 -18.49
N ALA A 179 18.02 -9.09 -18.41
CA ALA A 179 19.04 -8.30 -19.08
C ALA A 179 20.38 -8.24 -18.33
N ARG A 180 20.44 -8.65 -17.05
CA ARG A 180 21.67 -8.63 -16.24
C ARG A 180 22.90 -9.26 -16.92
N PRO A 181 22.82 -10.41 -17.62
CA PRO A 181 23.98 -11.01 -18.28
C PRO A 181 24.61 -10.14 -19.37
N GLY A 182 23.86 -9.21 -19.96
CA GLY A 182 24.37 -8.26 -20.97
C GLY A 182 25.18 -7.10 -20.40
N GLY A 183 25.20 -6.94 -19.07
CA GLY A 183 25.92 -5.87 -18.39
C GLY A 183 25.04 -4.66 -18.01
N PRO A 184 25.62 -3.64 -17.35
CA PRO A 184 24.88 -2.51 -16.80
C PRO A 184 24.15 -1.67 -17.85
N ASP A 185 24.74 -1.52 -19.04
CA ASP A 185 24.14 -0.73 -20.12
C ASP A 185 22.93 -1.43 -20.73
N THR A 186 22.96 -2.76 -20.85
CA THR A 186 21.80 -3.53 -21.32
C THR A 186 20.63 -3.43 -20.34
N VAL A 187 20.89 -3.49 -19.03
CA VAL A 187 19.84 -3.34 -18.00
C VAL A 187 19.17 -1.97 -18.07
N ARG A 188 19.92 -0.91 -18.37
CA ARG A 188 19.40 0.46 -18.51
C ARG A 188 18.61 0.68 -19.81
N GLN A 189 18.85 -0.13 -20.83
CA GLN A 189 18.19 -0.03 -22.14
C GLN A 189 17.00 -0.98 -22.28
N VAL A 190 16.67 -1.75 -21.23
CA VAL A 190 15.51 -2.63 -21.23
C VAL A 190 14.25 -1.80 -21.41
N LEU A 191 13.47 -2.14 -22.43
CA LEU A 191 12.14 -1.62 -22.67
C LEU A 191 11.15 -2.79 -22.71
N PRO A 192 10.42 -3.06 -21.62
CA PRO A 192 9.50 -4.20 -21.55
C PRO A 192 8.30 -4.03 -22.47
N THR A 193 7.94 -5.10 -23.19
CA THR A 193 6.80 -5.10 -24.11
C THR A 193 5.51 -5.65 -23.51
N SER A 194 5.59 -6.36 -22.39
CA SER A 194 4.44 -7.00 -21.75
C SER A 194 4.59 -7.04 -20.22
N PHE A 195 3.47 -6.88 -19.52
CA PHE A 195 3.41 -6.96 -18.06
C PHE A 195 2.66 -8.23 -17.63
N ASN A 196 3.22 -9.00 -16.70
CA ASN A 196 2.64 -10.26 -16.25
C ASN A 196 1.50 -10.05 -15.23
N TRP A 197 0.35 -9.58 -15.72
CA TRP A 197 -0.85 -9.32 -14.92
C TRP A 197 -1.32 -10.50 -14.07
N PRO A 198 -1.35 -11.76 -14.55
CA PRO A 198 -1.78 -12.88 -13.72
C PRO A 198 -0.91 -13.08 -12.48
N VAL A 199 0.42 -13.04 -12.63
CA VAL A 199 1.35 -13.20 -11.49
C VAL A 199 1.27 -11.99 -10.56
N PHE A 200 1.15 -10.78 -11.12
CA PHE A 200 0.93 -9.58 -10.33
C PHE A 200 -0.38 -9.63 -9.53
N GLY A 201 -1.47 -10.10 -10.13
CA GLY A 201 -2.75 -10.31 -9.46
C GLY A 201 -2.65 -11.30 -8.30
N ALA A 202 -1.94 -12.42 -8.50
CA ALA A 202 -1.64 -13.36 -7.42
C ALA A 202 -0.83 -12.69 -6.30
N ALA A 203 0.20 -11.90 -6.63
CA ALA A 203 0.99 -11.16 -5.66
C ALA A 203 0.14 -10.19 -4.83
N LEU A 204 -0.75 -9.42 -5.47
CA LEU A 204 -1.71 -8.53 -4.80
C LEU A 204 -2.64 -9.28 -3.84
N LEU A 205 -3.15 -10.45 -4.24
CA LEU A 205 -3.99 -11.27 -3.38
C LEU A 205 -3.24 -11.76 -2.13
N LEU A 206 -1.98 -12.19 -2.30
CA LEU A 206 -1.13 -12.59 -1.18
C LEU A 206 -0.85 -11.41 -0.23
N MET A 207 -0.56 -10.23 -0.77
CA MET A 207 -0.40 -8.99 0.01
C MET A 207 -1.67 -8.57 0.75
N ALA A 208 -2.86 -8.84 0.19
CA ALA A 208 -4.14 -8.49 0.78
C ALA A 208 -4.59 -9.45 1.90
N THR A 209 -3.88 -10.57 2.11
CA THR A 209 -4.24 -11.56 3.15
C THR A 209 -4.40 -10.96 4.56
N PRO A 210 -3.63 -9.94 4.99
CA PRO A 210 -3.84 -9.34 6.29
C PRO A 210 -5.19 -8.61 6.40
N LEU A 211 -5.60 -7.97 5.31
CA LEU A 211 -6.87 -7.25 5.22
C LEU A 211 -8.04 -8.23 5.29
N ALA A 212 -7.97 -9.31 4.50
CA ALA A 212 -9.00 -10.35 4.45
C ALA A 212 -9.20 -11.01 5.83
N HIS A 213 -8.12 -11.33 6.53
CA HIS A 213 -8.20 -11.90 7.88
C HIS A 213 -8.83 -10.94 8.88
N THR A 214 -8.54 -9.64 8.77
CA THR A 214 -9.11 -8.60 9.64
C THR A 214 -10.60 -8.41 9.40
N GLY A 215 -11.01 -8.34 8.12
CA GLY A 215 -12.41 -8.23 7.71
C GLY A 215 -13.24 -9.44 8.17
N TRP A 216 -12.72 -10.65 7.96
CA TRP A 216 -13.36 -11.89 8.41
C TRP A 216 -13.52 -11.96 9.93
N SER A 217 -12.47 -11.59 10.67
CA SER A 217 -12.51 -11.59 12.15
C SER A 217 -13.54 -10.59 12.69
N ALA A 218 -13.62 -9.40 12.10
CA ALA A 218 -14.60 -8.38 12.49
C ALA A 218 -16.03 -8.85 12.20
N PHE A 219 -16.26 -9.48 11.04
CA PHE A 219 -17.56 -10.05 10.67
C PHE A 219 -17.97 -11.19 11.61
N ALA A 220 -17.07 -12.14 11.90
CA ALA A 220 -17.33 -13.25 12.80
C ALA A 220 -17.66 -12.79 14.25
N LEU A 221 -17.03 -11.70 14.72
CA LEU A 221 -17.35 -11.10 16.01
C LEU A 221 -18.74 -10.46 16.04
N ARG A 222 -19.17 -9.81 14.95
CA ARG A 222 -20.54 -9.28 14.82
C ARG A 222 -21.57 -10.41 14.90
N LEU A 223 -21.38 -11.48 14.12
CA LEU A 223 -22.27 -12.65 14.15
C LEU A 223 -22.38 -13.29 15.55
N ARG A 224 -21.26 -13.37 16.29
CA ARG A 224 -21.26 -13.89 17.67
C ARG A 224 -22.01 -12.98 18.64
N ARG A 225 -21.88 -11.65 18.48
CA ARG A 225 -22.59 -10.66 19.30
C ARG A 225 -24.10 -10.71 19.05
N ASP A 226 -24.51 -10.81 17.78
CA ASP A 226 -25.92 -10.90 17.41
C ASP A 226 -26.55 -12.19 17.96
N ARG A 227 -25.87 -13.35 17.84
CA ARG A 227 -26.32 -14.61 18.47
C ARG A 227 -26.48 -14.50 19.99
N ARG A 228 -25.54 -13.87 20.70
CA ARG A 228 -25.63 -13.66 22.16
C ARG A 228 -26.75 -12.69 22.55
N SER A 229 -27.06 -11.70 21.71
CA SER A 229 -28.17 -10.78 21.94
C SER A 229 -29.53 -11.46 21.77
N LEU A 230 -29.64 -12.36 20.79
CA LEU A 230 -30.84 -13.17 20.55
C LEU A 230 -31.08 -14.20 21.65
N SER A 231 -30.02 -14.85 22.15
CA SER A 231 -30.14 -15.78 23.28
C SER A 231 -30.58 -15.07 24.57
N ARG A 232 -30.00 -13.92 24.91
CA ARG A 232 -30.44 -13.11 26.07
C ARG A 232 -31.89 -12.64 25.95
N ARG A 233 -32.35 -12.25 24.76
CA ARG A 233 -33.76 -11.88 24.54
C ARG A 233 -34.72 -13.06 24.71
N ARG A 234 -34.30 -14.27 24.31
CA ARG A 234 -35.08 -15.50 24.56
C ARG A 234 -35.18 -15.84 26.05
N GLU A 235 -34.07 -15.74 26.78
CA GLU A 235 -34.05 -15.97 28.24
C GLU A 235 -34.90 -14.92 29.00
N ALA A 236 -34.83 -13.65 28.59
CA ALA A 236 -35.65 -12.58 29.17
C ALA A 236 -37.14 -12.63 28.77
N GLY A 237 -37.48 -13.24 27.62
CA GLY A 237 -38.86 -13.45 27.19
C GLY A 237 -39.54 -14.68 27.79
N GLY A 238 -38.76 -15.64 28.30
CA GLY A 238 -39.26 -16.88 28.93
C GLY A 238 -39.58 -16.76 30.43
N SER A 239 -39.31 -15.61 31.04
CA SER A 239 -39.56 -15.35 32.46
C SER A 239 -40.75 -14.39 32.66
N ARG A 240 -41.96 -14.84 32.30
CA ARG A 240 -43.20 -14.30 32.89
C ARG A 240 -43.65 -15.26 33.99
N PRO A 241 -43.72 -14.84 35.27
CA PRO A 241 -44.34 -15.66 36.29
C PRO A 241 -45.85 -15.71 36.02
N PHE A 242 -46.37 -16.90 35.76
CA PHE A 242 -47.81 -17.17 35.82
C PHE A 242 -48.14 -17.37 37.29
N ASP A 243 -48.46 -16.28 37.99
CA ASP A 243 -48.95 -16.33 39.36
C ASP A 243 -50.16 -15.41 39.50
N THR A 244 -51.35 -16.01 39.37
CA THR A 244 -52.58 -15.56 40.04
C THR A 244 -53.51 -16.77 40.14
N ALA A 245 -53.37 -17.56 41.20
CA ALA A 245 -54.44 -18.41 41.69
C ALA A 245 -55.43 -17.53 42.49
N PRO A 246 -56.73 -17.49 42.18
CA PRO A 246 -57.68 -16.88 43.08
C PRO A 246 -58.14 -17.93 44.09
N SER A 247 -57.87 -17.66 45.36
CA SER A 247 -58.58 -18.24 46.49
C SER A 247 -60.09 -18.02 46.33
N ARG A 248 -60.89 -19.08 46.40
CA ARG A 248 -62.30 -18.98 46.80
C ARG A 248 -62.67 -20.09 47.78
N SER A 249 -63.29 -19.62 48.85
CA SER A 249 -64.11 -20.27 49.88
C SER A 249 -65.00 -21.40 49.38
N GLU A 250 -65.04 -22.51 50.12
CA GLU A 250 -66.07 -22.84 51.13
C GLU A 250 -65.55 -23.96 52.06
#